data_AF-A0A8H7KUS1-F1
#
_entry.id   AF-A0A8H7KUS1-F1
#
_cell.length_a   1.000
_cell.length_b   1.000
_cell.length_c   1.000
_cell.angle_alpha   90.00
_cell.angle_beta   90.00
_cell.angle_gamma   90.00
#
_symmetry.space_group_name_H-M   'P 1'
#
loop_
_entity.id
_entity.type
_entity.pdbx_description
1 polymer ?
#
loop_
_entity_poly.entity_id
_entity_poly.type
_entity_poly.pdbx_seq_one_letter_code
_entity_poly.pdbx_strand_id
1 'polypeptide(L)'
;MQLPVPQIPNAPSVDPSEELLQVAIEANPRDQVASRVPAEAHYTGRIHNKGRKTRLRISNGGAGQTGLIEALASAFIDWSRDHGGVRRDYRIDWVKGDTTESIKYLASGDADLAITYNQAAEDRAISLKIATRKAYVFRDHFYLVGPKHENPAHLHKDDSVFDMFNKIVTTGDSEEQRHGTQTRFLSRFDKSATNIRESLLFAQIGQVPWAHTYSRCYHQYPVYPLAALEAASRLKEYTLTDRGAFLTLKSTHPALTDALHVYKAGGDEDPADPLLNRATLLLGARINEADADLAVMFLEWMVSSDGGQHIIKHFKKEGIDEHLYTVAPKHCDCLWHGYVFNLWLQFEFVNQLSAKPENTVFALVRSLATSQKLADLKAKNVHILQADITDVPALKAAVSEVQKVTGGSLDYLINNAAFVEDTRRENNLDGYPEGQEAVLEDDLITSYRINVVGPIHTINAFLPLLRKGKAKKVITLSSGMGDVDFVLRSGVPNQAPYSISKTALNMAIAKYAVEYKAEGFVFVAVSPGLVNTATKAPTPKELEGYQQMLAFFRTFKPDYEGAITPTQSVSMMLELIDKWTVEDTGSFVSHHGNKDWL
;
A
#
# COMPACT_ATOMS: atom_id res chain seq x y z
N MET A 1 -17.62 -58.17 26.25
CA MET A 1 -16.72 -58.02 25.09
C MET A 1 -16.76 -56.57 24.64
N GLN A 2 -15.84 -55.75 25.14
CA GLN A 2 -15.56 -54.41 24.59
C GLN A 2 -14.44 -54.60 23.56
N LEU A 3 -14.69 -54.21 22.31
CA LEU A 3 -13.64 -54.12 21.30
C LEU A 3 -12.91 -52.77 21.50
N PRO A 4 -11.56 -52.75 21.44
CA PRO A 4 -10.80 -51.52 21.64
C PRO A 4 -10.89 -50.64 20.38
N VAL A 5 -11.13 -49.34 20.60
CA VAL A 5 -11.03 -48.30 19.58
C VAL A 5 -9.55 -48.11 19.23
N PRO A 6 -9.15 -48.11 17.94
CA PRO A 6 -7.75 -47.89 17.59
C PRO A 6 -7.37 -46.44 17.88
N GLN A 7 -6.29 -46.26 18.67
CA GLN A 7 -5.65 -44.95 18.83
C GLN A 7 -5.03 -44.54 17.50
N ILE A 8 -5.53 -43.45 16.93
CA ILE A 8 -4.88 -42.73 15.84
C ILE A 8 -3.59 -42.14 16.42
N PRO A 9 -2.40 -42.40 15.85
CA PRO A 9 -1.18 -41.79 16.35
C PRO A 9 -1.29 -40.26 16.20
N ASN A 10 -1.04 -39.53 17.28
CA ASN A 10 -0.94 -38.07 17.26
C ASN A 10 0.06 -37.68 16.17
N ALA A 11 -0.44 -37.06 15.10
CA ALA A 11 0.40 -36.32 14.18
C ALA A 11 1.10 -35.21 14.99
N PRO A 12 2.43 -35.03 14.86
CA PRO A 12 3.08 -33.91 15.51
C PRO A 12 2.45 -32.61 14.97
N SER A 13 1.84 -31.83 15.86
CA SER A 13 1.34 -30.49 15.57
C SER A 13 2.52 -29.52 15.50
N VAL A 14 3.36 -29.70 14.49
CA VAL A 14 4.35 -28.70 14.11
C VAL A 14 3.71 -27.92 12.97
N ASP A 15 3.38 -26.67 13.23
CA ASP A 15 3.00 -25.73 12.19
C ASP A 15 4.11 -25.75 11.12
N PRO A 16 3.83 -25.92 9.81
CA PRO A 16 4.86 -25.80 8.76
C PRO A 16 5.60 -24.45 8.78
N SER A 17 5.14 -23.47 9.57
CA SER A 17 5.87 -22.24 9.90
C SER A 17 6.97 -22.38 10.96
N GLU A 18 6.96 -23.44 11.79
CA GLU A 18 8.02 -23.73 12.79
C GLU A 18 9.26 -24.37 12.17
N GLU A 19 9.13 -25.13 11.08
CA GLU A 19 10.29 -25.65 10.33
C GLU A 19 11.10 -24.51 9.66
N LEU A 20 10.47 -23.36 9.42
CA LEU A 20 11.14 -22.15 8.91
C LEU A 20 12.04 -21.48 9.97
N LEU A 21 11.81 -21.75 11.25
CA LEU A 21 12.50 -21.09 12.37
C LEU A 21 13.84 -21.72 12.72
N GLN A 22 14.03 -23.03 12.51
CA GLN A 22 15.25 -23.72 12.95
C GLN A 22 16.48 -23.39 12.07
N VAL A 23 16.29 -23.01 10.81
CA VAL A 23 17.40 -22.73 9.86
C VAL A 23 17.85 -21.26 9.92
N ALA A 24 17.06 -20.36 10.52
CA ALA A 24 17.30 -18.92 10.46
C ALA A 24 18.27 -18.37 11.53
N ILE A 25 18.63 -19.16 12.56
CA ILE A 25 19.35 -18.66 13.75
C ILE A 25 20.88 -18.85 13.71
N GLU A 26 21.45 -19.56 12.73
CA GLU A 26 22.90 -19.89 12.74
C GLU A 26 23.74 -19.34 11.57
N ALA A 27 23.37 -18.20 10.97
CA ALA A 27 24.15 -17.61 9.88
C ALA A 27 24.77 -16.25 10.26
N ASN A 28 26.03 -16.32 10.70
CA ASN A 28 27.00 -15.22 10.88
C ASN A 28 27.09 -14.35 9.59
N PRO A 29 27.38 -13.03 9.67
CA PRO A 29 27.61 -12.20 8.49
C PRO A 29 28.84 -12.75 7.77
N ARG A 30 28.68 -13.21 6.53
CA ARG A 30 29.81 -13.71 5.74
C ARG A 30 30.09 -12.77 4.58
N ASP A 31 31.34 -12.34 4.52
CA ASP A 31 32.06 -12.18 3.27
C ASP A 31 31.94 -13.47 2.42
N GLN A 32 31.42 -13.31 1.21
CA GLN A 32 31.56 -14.25 0.06
C GLN A 32 31.25 -15.73 0.29
N VAL A 33 30.04 -16.10 0.71
CA VAL A 33 29.54 -17.46 0.39
C VAL A 33 28.94 -17.45 -1.00
N ALA A 34 29.43 -18.33 -1.88
CA ALA A 34 28.73 -18.61 -3.13
C ALA A 34 27.30 -19.03 -2.80
N SER A 35 26.31 -18.32 -3.37
CA SER A 35 24.89 -18.64 -3.15
C SER A 35 24.61 -20.12 -3.41
N ARG A 36 23.73 -20.68 -2.59
CA ARG A 36 23.34 -22.09 -2.64
C ARG A 36 22.33 -22.37 -3.77
N VAL A 37 21.72 -21.31 -4.31
CA VAL A 37 20.71 -21.42 -5.36
C VAL A 37 21.36 -21.07 -6.72
N PRO A 38 21.25 -21.91 -7.75
CA PRO A 38 21.77 -21.58 -9.07
C PRO A 38 20.97 -20.44 -9.70
N ALA A 39 21.65 -19.58 -10.46
CA ALA A 39 20.99 -18.61 -11.31
C ALA A 39 20.46 -19.30 -12.56
N GLU A 40 19.25 -18.94 -12.97
CA GLU A 40 18.65 -19.41 -14.23
C GLU A 40 19.28 -18.68 -15.43
N ALA A 41 19.59 -17.39 -15.24
CA ALA A 41 20.21 -16.56 -16.27
C ALA A 41 21.12 -15.48 -15.67
N HIS A 42 22.04 -14.99 -16.51
CA HIS A 42 23.04 -13.98 -16.17
C HIS A 42 22.95 -12.80 -17.15
N TYR A 43 22.61 -11.61 -16.66
CA TYR A 43 22.39 -10.43 -17.50
C TYR A 43 23.53 -9.42 -17.39
N THR A 44 24.01 -8.92 -18.53
CA THR A 44 25.23 -8.08 -18.63
C THR A 44 25.01 -6.71 -19.28
N GLY A 45 23.78 -6.40 -19.70
CA GLY A 45 23.47 -5.21 -20.51
C GLY A 45 23.99 -5.33 -21.94
N ARG A 46 24.15 -4.19 -22.65
CA ARG A 46 24.60 -4.15 -24.06
C ARG A 46 26.05 -4.60 -24.30
N ILE A 47 26.86 -4.77 -23.26
CA ILE A 47 28.29 -5.06 -23.39
C ILE A 47 28.58 -6.52 -23.00
N HIS A 48 28.84 -7.34 -24.03
CA HIS A 48 29.09 -8.79 -23.96
C HIS A 48 30.47 -9.20 -23.41
N ASN A 49 30.99 -8.56 -22.36
CA ASN A 49 32.23 -9.05 -21.77
C ASN A 49 31.94 -10.25 -20.86
N LYS A 50 32.26 -11.46 -21.35
CA LYS A 50 32.20 -12.70 -20.59
C LYS A 50 33.22 -12.63 -19.44
N GLY A 51 32.73 -12.44 -18.21
CA GLY A 51 33.51 -12.55 -16.98
C GLY A 51 33.42 -11.30 -16.09
N ARG A 52 32.28 -11.11 -15.44
CA ARG A 52 32.08 -10.04 -14.44
C ARG A 52 31.36 -10.60 -13.22
N LYS A 53 31.68 -10.08 -12.04
CA LYS A 53 31.12 -10.51 -10.75
C LYS A 53 29.61 -10.23 -10.73
N THR A 54 28.82 -11.19 -10.23
CA THR A 54 27.42 -10.94 -9.87
C THR A 54 27.38 -9.93 -8.73
N ARG A 55 26.64 -8.84 -8.92
CA ARG A 55 26.43 -7.83 -7.88
C ARG A 55 25.02 -7.78 -7.32
N LEU A 56 24.03 -8.21 -8.11
CA LEU A 56 22.66 -8.34 -7.64
C LEU A 56 22.06 -9.66 -8.12
N ARG A 57 21.20 -10.24 -7.29
CA ARG A 57 20.41 -11.42 -7.58
C ARG A 57 18.94 -11.09 -7.39
N ILE A 58 18.15 -11.19 -8.46
CA ILE A 58 16.72 -10.89 -8.46
C ILE A 58 15.95 -12.22 -8.50
N SER A 59 15.12 -12.47 -7.49
CA SER A 59 14.24 -13.63 -7.45
C SER A 59 12.85 -13.31 -8.01
N ASN A 60 12.38 -14.13 -8.96
CA ASN A 60 11.00 -14.08 -9.44
C ASN A 60 10.65 -15.35 -10.23
N GLY A 61 9.37 -15.70 -10.27
CA GLY A 61 8.85 -16.77 -11.11
C GLY A 61 8.42 -16.29 -12.49
N GLY A 62 7.16 -15.84 -12.61
CA GLY A 62 6.49 -15.59 -13.89
C GLY A 62 7.11 -14.48 -14.75
N ALA A 63 7.45 -13.33 -14.17
CA ALA A 63 8.09 -12.24 -14.91
C ALA A 63 9.52 -12.57 -15.38
N GLY A 64 10.21 -13.49 -14.69
CA GLY A 64 11.48 -14.03 -15.17
C GLY A 64 11.29 -14.89 -16.41
N GLN A 65 10.32 -15.81 -16.38
CA GLN A 65 10.00 -16.69 -17.51
C GLN A 65 9.49 -15.97 -18.75
N THR A 66 8.89 -14.79 -18.60
CA THR A 66 8.41 -13.98 -19.74
C THR A 66 9.51 -13.13 -20.36
N GLY A 67 10.67 -13.01 -19.71
CA GLY A 67 11.80 -12.18 -20.14
C GLY A 67 11.78 -10.75 -19.58
N LEU A 68 10.82 -10.40 -18.72
CA LEU A 68 10.76 -9.05 -18.15
C LEU A 68 11.97 -8.77 -17.24
N ILE A 69 12.41 -9.76 -16.45
CA ILE A 69 13.58 -9.59 -15.58
C ILE A 69 14.85 -9.34 -16.40
N GLU A 70 15.01 -10.00 -17.55
CA GLU A 70 16.11 -9.74 -18.48
C GLU A 70 16.09 -8.30 -19.01
N ALA A 71 14.92 -7.84 -19.47
CA ALA A 71 14.75 -6.49 -20.00
C ALA A 71 15.05 -5.42 -18.94
N LEU A 72 14.53 -5.61 -17.72
CA LEU A 72 14.76 -4.71 -16.59
C LEU A 72 16.22 -4.71 -16.14
N ALA A 73 16.80 -5.89 -15.92
CA ALA A 73 18.18 -6.01 -15.47
C ALA A 73 19.16 -5.43 -16.49
N SER A 74 18.97 -5.73 -17.78
CA SER A 74 19.83 -5.22 -18.85
C SER A 74 19.72 -3.70 -19.00
N ALA A 75 18.51 -3.16 -18.98
CA ALA A 75 18.28 -1.71 -19.07
C ALA A 75 18.85 -0.97 -17.86
N PHE A 76 18.72 -1.52 -16.65
CA PHE A 76 19.30 -0.92 -15.45
C PHE A 76 20.83 -0.96 -15.47
N ILE A 77 21.45 -2.06 -15.93
CA ILE A 77 22.90 -2.16 -16.05
C ILE A 77 23.43 -1.07 -16.98
N ASP A 78 22.76 -0.84 -18.11
CA ASP A 78 23.14 0.24 -19.04
C ASP A 78 22.91 1.62 -18.39
N TRP A 79 21.73 1.86 -17.81
CA TRP A 79 21.37 3.13 -17.19
C TRP A 79 22.28 3.52 -16.01
N SER A 80 22.59 2.57 -15.13
CA SER A 80 23.44 2.81 -13.95
C SER A 80 24.88 3.17 -14.30
N ARG A 81 25.36 2.76 -15.48
CA ARG A 81 26.67 3.18 -16.02
C ARG A 81 26.62 4.60 -16.55
N ASP A 82 25.58 4.89 -17.33
CA ASP A 82 25.44 6.18 -18.00
C ASP A 82 25.05 7.31 -17.02
N HIS A 83 24.30 7.00 -15.96
CA HIS A 83 23.69 7.99 -15.05
C HIS A 83 23.99 7.72 -13.57
N GLY A 84 24.13 6.46 -13.16
CA GLY A 84 24.29 6.06 -11.74
C GLY A 84 25.74 6.10 -11.22
N GLY A 85 26.71 6.54 -12.02
CA GLY A 85 28.11 6.63 -11.61
C GLY A 85 28.82 5.27 -11.42
N VAL A 86 28.19 4.15 -11.80
CA VAL A 86 28.76 2.80 -11.65
C VAL A 86 29.77 2.54 -12.75
N ARG A 87 31.06 2.78 -12.47
CA ARG A 87 32.15 2.62 -13.43
C ARG A 87 32.62 1.19 -13.64
N ARG A 88 32.29 0.30 -12.70
CA ARG A 88 32.75 -1.09 -12.73
C ARG A 88 31.74 -1.99 -13.41
N ASP A 89 32.33 -2.93 -14.11
CA ASP A 89 31.72 -3.97 -14.87
C ASP A 89 31.07 -5.05 -13.98
N TYR A 90 29.75 -5.25 -14.09
CA TYR A 90 29.00 -6.22 -13.30
C TYR A 90 27.89 -6.92 -14.08
N ARG A 91 27.32 -7.97 -13.48
CA ARG A 91 26.12 -8.66 -13.95
C ARG A 91 25.04 -8.76 -12.86
N ILE A 92 23.80 -8.92 -13.30
CA ILE A 92 22.65 -9.23 -12.46
C ILE A 92 22.19 -10.64 -12.79
N ASP A 93 22.03 -11.47 -11.78
CA ASP A 93 21.57 -12.85 -11.94
C ASP A 93 20.07 -12.93 -11.64
N TRP A 94 19.34 -13.69 -12.46
CA TRP A 94 17.96 -14.06 -12.15
C TRP A 94 17.92 -15.43 -11.51
N VAL A 95 17.20 -15.50 -10.40
CA VAL A 95 16.94 -16.73 -9.65
C VAL A 95 15.46 -17.03 -9.77
N LYS A 96 15.12 -18.24 -10.21
CA LYS A 96 13.73 -18.66 -10.32
C LYS A 96 13.19 -19.02 -8.93
N GLY A 97 12.07 -18.44 -8.56
CA GLY A 97 11.37 -18.78 -7.32
C GLY A 97 9.93 -18.28 -7.30
N ASP A 98 9.03 -19.07 -6.70
CA ASP A 98 7.69 -18.57 -6.34
C ASP A 98 7.76 -17.52 -5.22
N THR A 99 6.61 -17.00 -4.75
CA THR A 99 6.60 -16.01 -3.67
C THR A 99 7.25 -16.52 -2.38
N THR A 100 7.00 -17.79 -2.02
CA THR A 100 7.52 -18.40 -0.79
C THR A 100 9.03 -18.64 -0.92
N GLU A 101 9.46 -19.20 -2.04
CA GLU A 101 10.88 -19.42 -2.35
C GLU A 101 11.64 -18.10 -2.41
N SER A 102 11.08 -17.08 -3.06
CA SER A 102 11.73 -15.78 -3.18
C SER A 102 11.94 -15.12 -1.81
N ILE A 103 10.97 -15.21 -0.91
CA ILE A 103 11.12 -14.72 0.47
C ILE A 103 12.16 -15.55 1.24
N LYS A 104 12.19 -16.88 1.04
CA LYS A 104 13.26 -17.73 1.61
C LYS A 104 14.64 -17.33 1.11
N TYR A 105 14.77 -17.00 -0.18
CA TYR A 105 16.04 -16.57 -0.77
C TYR A 105 16.48 -15.20 -0.21
N LEU A 106 15.56 -14.27 0.04
CA LEU A 106 15.88 -13.05 0.77
C LEU A 106 16.35 -13.36 2.20
N ALA A 107 15.67 -14.28 2.88
CA ALA A 107 15.99 -14.65 4.26
C ALA A 107 17.34 -15.36 4.40
N SER A 108 17.73 -16.16 3.39
CA SER A 108 19.03 -16.84 3.35
C SER A 108 20.15 -16.00 2.76
N GLY A 109 19.83 -14.87 2.10
CA GLY A 109 20.78 -14.07 1.32
C GLY A 109 21.14 -14.68 -0.04
N ASP A 110 20.35 -15.65 -0.53
CA ASP A 110 20.49 -16.20 -1.89
C ASP A 110 19.87 -15.29 -2.97
N ALA A 111 19.11 -14.27 -2.58
CA ALA A 111 18.66 -13.19 -3.44
C ALA A 111 18.76 -11.84 -2.71
N ASP A 112 19.08 -10.79 -3.46
CA ASP A 112 19.16 -9.41 -2.95
C ASP A 112 17.80 -8.70 -3.09
N LEU A 113 17.08 -9.04 -4.15
CA LEU A 113 15.80 -8.46 -4.54
C LEU A 113 14.81 -9.58 -4.85
N ALA A 114 13.54 -9.40 -4.51
CA ALA A 114 12.49 -10.35 -4.90
C ALA A 114 11.26 -9.62 -5.44
N ILE A 115 10.69 -10.08 -6.56
CA ILE A 115 9.41 -9.59 -7.05
C ILE A 115 8.34 -10.63 -6.73
N THR A 116 7.40 -10.27 -5.88
CA THR A 116 6.33 -11.15 -5.38
C THR A 116 4.95 -10.55 -5.64
N TYR A 117 3.89 -11.35 -5.40
CA TYR A 117 2.52 -11.00 -5.75
C TYR A 117 1.52 -11.18 -4.58
N ASN A 118 2.02 -11.34 -3.35
CA ASN A 118 1.20 -11.63 -2.18
C ASN A 118 1.52 -10.63 -1.07
N GLN A 119 0.62 -9.68 -0.88
CA GLN A 119 0.79 -8.59 0.09
C GLN A 119 0.95 -9.09 1.53
N ALA A 120 0.22 -10.13 1.93
CA ALA A 120 0.32 -10.66 3.29
C ALA A 120 1.70 -11.30 3.54
N ALA A 121 2.23 -12.02 2.55
CA ALA A 121 3.58 -12.59 2.63
C ALA A 121 4.67 -11.50 2.61
N GLU A 122 4.48 -10.46 1.79
CA GLU A 122 5.36 -9.29 1.71
C GLU A 122 5.40 -8.52 3.04
N ASP A 123 4.23 -8.24 3.61
CA ASP A 123 4.09 -7.56 4.92
C ASP A 123 4.75 -8.39 6.02
N ARG A 124 4.59 -9.71 5.96
CA ARG A 124 5.25 -10.61 6.89
C ARG A 124 6.77 -10.56 6.74
N ALA A 125 7.28 -10.57 5.51
CA ALA A 125 8.72 -10.47 5.23
C ALA A 125 9.32 -9.16 5.76
N ILE A 126 8.62 -8.03 5.64
CA ILE A 126 9.01 -6.76 6.27
C ILE A 126 8.99 -6.87 7.80
N SER A 127 7.90 -7.38 8.39
CA SER A 127 7.76 -7.50 9.85
C SER A 127 8.83 -8.39 10.49
N LEU A 128 9.28 -9.42 9.77
CA LEU A 128 10.32 -10.35 10.17
C LEU A 128 11.73 -9.85 9.85
N LYS A 129 11.86 -8.64 9.28
CA LYS A 129 13.14 -8.07 8.83
C LYS A 129 13.88 -8.97 7.83
N ILE A 130 13.13 -9.76 7.05
CA ILE A 130 13.66 -10.50 5.90
C ILE A 130 13.90 -9.53 4.74
N ALA A 131 13.02 -8.55 4.59
CA ALA A 131 13.15 -7.42 3.68
C ALA A 131 13.15 -6.09 4.46
N THR A 132 13.88 -5.10 3.97
CA THR A 132 14.00 -3.76 4.56
C THR A 132 13.07 -2.76 3.90
N ARG A 133 12.82 -2.90 2.59
CA ARG A 133 11.95 -2.02 1.81
C ARG A 133 11.07 -2.84 0.87
N LYS A 134 9.93 -2.26 0.49
CA LYS A 134 9.06 -2.80 -0.56
C LYS A 134 8.53 -1.67 -1.46
N ALA A 135 8.34 -1.96 -2.75
CA ALA A 135 7.83 -1.00 -3.73
C ALA A 135 6.83 -1.67 -4.68
N TYR A 136 5.72 -0.99 -5.00
CA TYR A 136 4.80 -1.45 -6.04
C TYR A 136 5.39 -1.10 -7.41
N VAL A 137 5.75 -2.13 -8.18
CA VAL A 137 6.55 -1.94 -9.40
C VAL A 137 5.78 -2.14 -10.69
N PHE A 138 4.83 -3.08 -10.79
CA PHE A 138 4.01 -3.24 -12.00
C PHE A 138 2.76 -4.06 -11.72
N ARG A 139 1.85 -4.06 -12.69
CA ARG A 139 0.61 -4.83 -12.69
C ARG A 139 0.69 -5.96 -13.70
N ASP A 140 0.32 -7.13 -13.24
CA ASP A 140 -0.04 -8.29 -14.05
C ASP A 140 -1.54 -8.54 -13.91
N HIS A 141 -2.13 -9.37 -14.78
CA HIS A 141 -3.58 -9.52 -14.89
C HIS A 141 -3.96 -10.98 -15.02
N PHE A 142 -4.95 -11.41 -14.24
CA PHE A 142 -5.56 -12.72 -14.39
C PHE A 142 -6.74 -12.66 -15.35
N TYR A 143 -6.89 -13.73 -16.13
CA TYR A 143 -8.04 -14.00 -16.97
C TYR A 143 -8.81 -15.19 -16.42
N LEU A 144 -10.12 -15.04 -16.27
CA LEU A 144 -11.03 -16.18 -16.15
C LEU A 144 -11.38 -16.65 -17.55
N VAL A 145 -10.93 -17.86 -17.89
CA VAL A 145 -11.12 -18.46 -19.20
C VAL A 145 -11.90 -19.76 -19.10
N GLY A 146 -12.56 -20.15 -20.18
CA GLY A 146 -13.32 -21.40 -20.24
C GLY A 146 -13.77 -21.74 -21.66
N PRO A 147 -14.57 -22.80 -21.83
CA PRO A 147 -14.97 -23.29 -23.14
C PRO A 147 -15.87 -22.30 -23.90
N LYS A 148 -15.45 -21.90 -25.10
CA LYS A 148 -16.10 -20.84 -25.88
C LYS A 148 -17.51 -21.18 -26.37
N HIS A 149 -17.75 -22.42 -26.77
CA HIS A 149 -18.99 -22.81 -27.43
C HIS A 149 -20.01 -23.41 -26.46
N GLU A 150 -19.55 -24.13 -25.45
CA GLU A 150 -20.40 -24.84 -24.50
C GLU A 150 -20.91 -23.91 -23.39
N ASN A 151 -20.06 -23.01 -22.86
CA ASN A 151 -20.34 -22.14 -21.71
C ASN A 151 -21.27 -22.80 -20.67
N PRO A 152 -20.91 -23.97 -20.11
CA PRO A 152 -21.86 -24.79 -19.36
C PRO A 152 -22.24 -24.21 -17.98
N ALA A 153 -21.69 -23.06 -17.60
CA ALA A 153 -22.04 -22.31 -16.39
C ALA A 153 -22.84 -21.03 -16.71
N HIS A 154 -23.15 -20.79 -17.99
CA HIS A 154 -23.92 -19.63 -18.47
C HIS A 154 -23.34 -18.29 -17.97
N LEU A 155 -22.02 -18.12 -18.12
CA LEU A 155 -21.33 -16.89 -17.76
C LEU A 155 -21.61 -15.78 -18.79
N HIS A 156 -21.83 -14.57 -18.30
CA HIS A 156 -22.06 -13.36 -19.09
C HIS A 156 -21.00 -12.30 -18.78
N LYS A 157 -20.64 -11.49 -19.78
CA LYS A 157 -19.64 -10.42 -19.65
C LYS A 157 -19.92 -9.42 -18.51
N ASP A 158 -21.19 -9.20 -18.21
CA ASP A 158 -21.66 -8.23 -17.22
C ASP A 158 -21.66 -8.80 -15.79
N ASP A 159 -21.47 -10.12 -15.64
CA ASP A 159 -21.29 -10.75 -14.33
C ASP A 159 -20.02 -10.22 -13.65
N SER A 160 -20.07 -10.05 -12.33
CA SER A 160 -18.83 -9.89 -11.56
C SER A 160 -18.05 -11.21 -11.56
N VAL A 161 -16.74 -11.17 -11.29
CA VAL A 161 -15.96 -12.41 -11.19
C VAL A 161 -16.51 -13.34 -10.10
N PHE A 162 -17.06 -12.78 -9.02
CA PHE A 162 -17.65 -13.54 -7.92
C PHE A 162 -18.94 -14.24 -8.37
N ASP A 163 -19.79 -13.56 -9.15
CA ASP A 163 -20.99 -14.16 -9.75
C ASP A 163 -20.59 -15.31 -10.67
N MET A 164 -19.53 -15.14 -11.47
CA MET A 164 -19.04 -16.19 -12.37
C MET A 164 -18.55 -17.42 -11.59
N PHE A 165 -17.75 -17.23 -10.55
CA PHE A 165 -17.31 -18.34 -9.69
C PHE A 165 -18.50 -19.04 -9.02
N ASN A 166 -19.49 -18.27 -8.53
CA ASN A 166 -20.69 -18.83 -7.92
C ASN A 166 -21.52 -19.65 -8.92
N LYS A 167 -21.65 -19.18 -10.17
CA LYS A 167 -22.32 -19.93 -11.26
C LYS A 167 -21.59 -21.22 -11.61
N ILE A 168 -20.25 -21.19 -11.66
CA ILE A 168 -19.44 -22.39 -11.92
C ILE A 168 -19.67 -23.44 -10.82
N VAL A 169 -19.64 -23.04 -9.55
CA VAL A 169 -19.89 -23.94 -8.42
C VAL A 169 -21.31 -24.48 -8.45
N THR A 170 -22.31 -23.59 -8.49
CA THR A 170 -23.73 -23.94 -8.45
C THR A 170 -24.09 -24.91 -9.57
N THR A 171 -23.58 -24.66 -10.78
CA THR A 171 -23.86 -25.50 -11.94
C THR A 171 -23.11 -26.82 -11.87
N GLY A 172 -21.84 -26.82 -11.45
CA GLY A 172 -21.01 -28.01 -11.35
C GLY A 172 -21.43 -28.99 -10.23
N ASP A 173 -22.07 -28.49 -9.17
CA ASP A 173 -22.58 -29.32 -8.08
C ASP A 173 -24.02 -29.82 -8.30
N SER A 174 -24.74 -29.26 -9.28
CA SER A 174 -26.13 -29.65 -9.60
C SER A 174 -26.26 -31.12 -10.05
N GLU A 175 -27.34 -31.79 -9.63
CA GLU A 175 -27.58 -33.20 -9.96
C GLU A 175 -28.03 -33.44 -11.42
N GLU A 176 -28.48 -32.37 -12.10
CA GLU A 176 -29.02 -32.40 -13.48
C GLU A 176 -27.93 -32.62 -14.55
N GLN A 177 -26.64 -32.49 -14.22
CA GLN A 177 -25.54 -32.58 -15.18
C GLN A 177 -25.22 -33.99 -15.72
N ARG A 178 -25.98 -35.03 -15.37
CA ARG A 178 -25.63 -36.43 -15.69
C ARG A 178 -25.62 -36.80 -17.18
N HIS A 179 -26.03 -35.91 -18.10
CA HIS A 179 -26.12 -36.18 -19.55
C HIS A 179 -25.48 -35.11 -20.46
N GLY A 180 -24.56 -34.27 -19.95
CA GLY A 180 -23.88 -33.21 -20.71
C GLY A 180 -22.40 -33.00 -20.35
N THR A 181 -21.75 -31.96 -20.88
CA THR A 181 -20.37 -31.56 -20.49
C THR A 181 -20.36 -31.10 -19.05
N GLN A 182 -19.61 -31.78 -18.19
CA GLN A 182 -19.53 -31.47 -16.76
C GLN A 182 -18.91 -30.08 -16.55
N THR A 183 -19.59 -29.22 -15.78
CA THR A 183 -19.08 -27.90 -15.41
C THR A 183 -18.02 -28.04 -14.33
N ARG A 184 -16.76 -27.78 -14.71
CA ARG A 184 -15.60 -27.87 -13.79
C ARG A 184 -14.70 -26.65 -13.89
N PHE A 185 -14.03 -26.39 -12.79
CA PHE A 185 -12.94 -25.44 -12.64
C PHE A 185 -11.63 -26.21 -12.48
N LEU A 186 -10.73 -26.09 -13.44
CA LEU A 186 -9.38 -26.64 -13.40
C LEU A 186 -8.50 -25.71 -12.57
N SER A 187 -8.08 -26.21 -11.41
CA SER A 187 -7.16 -25.55 -10.50
C SER A 187 -5.78 -26.16 -10.61
N ARG A 188 -4.75 -25.31 -10.62
CA ARG A 188 -3.37 -25.79 -10.55
C ARG A 188 -3.04 -26.39 -9.18
N PHE A 189 -3.73 -26.01 -8.09
CA PHE A 189 -3.53 -26.62 -6.76
C PHE A 189 -2.04 -26.75 -6.33
N ASP A 190 -1.21 -25.80 -6.77
CA ASP A 190 0.26 -25.86 -6.69
C ASP A 190 0.85 -24.73 -5.84
N LYS A 191 0.02 -24.01 -5.08
CA LYS A 191 0.41 -22.83 -4.26
C LYS A 191 0.98 -21.66 -5.08
N SER A 192 0.85 -21.66 -6.40
CA SER A 192 1.23 -20.53 -7.24
C SER A 192 0.38 -19.29 -6.96
N ALA A 193 0.82 -18.12 -7.45
CA ALA A 193 0.03 -16.89 -7.36
C ALA A 193 -1.39 -17.07 -7.95
N THR A 194 -1.51 -17.82 -9.05
CA THR A 194 -2.80 -18.17 -9.66
C THR A 194 -3.64 -19.03 -8.71
N ASN A 195 -3.05 -20.08 -8.11
CA ASN A 195 -3.78 -20.95 -7.19
C ASN A 195 -4.18 -20.22 -5.89
N ILE A 196 -3.32 -19.36 -5.35
CA ILE A 196 -3.68 -18.51 -4.21
C ILE A 196 -4.84 -17.59 -4.58
N ARG A 197 -4.81 -16.99 -5.77
CA ARG A 197 -5.85 -16.07 -6.21
C ARG A 197 -7.21 -16.76 -6.40
N GLU A 198 -7.26 -17.87 -7.11
CA GLU A 198 -8.51 -18.62 -7.29
C GLU A 198 -9.05 -19.13 -5.94
N SER A 199 -8.18 -19.59 -5.03
CA SER A 199 -8.61 -19.99 -3.67
C SER A 199 -9.22 -18.82 -2.89
N LEU A 200 -8.66 -17.61 -2.99
CA LEU A 200 -9.25 -16.42 -2.37
C LEU A 200 -10.61 -16.07 -2.99
N LEU A 201 -10.75 -16.18 -4.31
CA LEU A 201 -12.03 -15.94 -5.02
C LEU A 201 -13.12 -16.93 -4.57
N PHE A 202 -12.80 -18.22 -4.45
CA PHE A 202 -13.71 -19.22 -3.91
C PHE A 202 -14.07 -18.93 -2.45
N ALA A 203 -13.07 -18.67 -1.60
CA ALA A 203 -13.30 -18.42 -0.18
C ALA A 203 -14.19 -17.18 0.05
N GLN A 204 -14.05 -16.15 -0.78
CA GLN A 204 -14.83 -14.92 -0.67
C GLN A 204 -16.32 -15.10 -1.01
N ILE A 205 -16.65 -16.09 -1.83
CA ILE A 205 -18.05 -16.50 -2.07
C ILE A 205 -18.53 -17.61 -1.11
N GLY A 206 -17.77 -17.88 -0.05
CA GLY A 206 -18.08 -18.89 0.96
C GLY A 206 -17.84 -20.34 0.50
N GLN A 207 -17.06 -20.54 -0.57
CA GLN A 207 -16.79 -21.85 -1.15
C GLN A 207 -15.35 -22.29 -0.85
N VAL A 208 -15.18 -23.54 -0.46
CA VAL A 208 -13.87 -24.17 -0.21
C VAL A 208 -13.84 -25.54 -0.90
N PRO A 209 -13.90 -25.58 -2.24
CA PRO A 209 -14.15 -26.84 -2.97
C PRO A 209 -13.05 -27.89 -2.77
N TRP A 210 -11.84 -27.50 -2.37
CA TRP A 210 -10.74 -28.41 -2.00
C TRP A 210 -10.89 -29.06 -0.61
N ALA A 211 -11.86 -28.64 0.21
CA ALA A 211 -12.09 -29.23 1.53
C ALA A 211 -12.64 -30.66 1.43
N HIS A 212 -13.20 -31.04 0.29
CA HIS A 212 -13.69 -32.39 0.02
C HIS A 212 -12.74 -33.12 -0.93
N THR A 213 -12.46 -34.39 -0.63
CA THR A 213 -11.64 -35.28 -1.49
C THR A 213 -12.22 -35.50 -2.87
N TYR A 214 -13.55 -35.34 -3.02
CA TYR A 214 -14.25 -35.44 -4.29
C TYR A 214 -15.13 -34.20 -4.50
N SER A 215 -14.61 -33.19 -5.18
CA SER A 215 -15.40 -32.06 -5.67
C SER A 215 -15.91 -32.35 -7.08
N ARG A 216 -17.19 -32.07 -7.35
CA ARG A 216 -17.77 -32.21 -8.69
C ARG A 216 -17.39 -31.04 -9.59
N CYS A 217 -17.24 -29.86 -9.02
CA CYS A 217 -16.96 -28.61 -9.71
C CYS A 217 -15.48 -28.21 -9.70
N TYR A 218 -14.60 -28.87 -8.93
CA TYR A 218 -13.18 -28.48 -8.79
C TYR A 218 -12.23 -29.62 -9.13
N HIS A 219 -11.40 -29.41 -10.15
CA HIS A 219 -10.46 -30.38 -10.68
C HIS A 219 -9.03 -29.94 -10.36
N GLN A 220 -8.36 -30.68 -9.47
CA GLN A 220 -6.96 -30.42 -9.11
C GLN A 220 -6.02 -30.99 -10.19
N TYR A 221 -5.22 -30.13 -10.80
CA TYR A 221 -4.32 -30.47 -11.90
C TYR A 221 -2.96 -29.75 -11.74
N PRO A 222 -2.07 -30.23 -10.85
CA PRO A 222 -0.83 -29.55 -10.47
C PRO A 222 0.28 -29.63 -11.51
N VAL A 223 0.17 -28.74 -12.49
CA VAL A 223 1.13 -28.56 -13.58
C VAL A 223 1.41 -27.08 -13.85
N TYR A 224 2.43 -26.81 -14.65
CA TYR A 224 2.81 -25.46 -15.06
C TYR A 224 1.70 -24.72 -15.84
N PRO A 225 1.69 -23.37 -15.83
CA PRO A 225 0.57 -22.56 -16.32
C PRO A 225 0.10 -22.91 -17.74
N LEU A 226 1.04 -23.07 -18.68
CA LEU A 226 0.71 -23.36 -20.08
C LEU A 226 0.05 -24.74 -20.23
N ALA A 227 0.59 -25.77 -19.58
CA ALA A 227 0.03 -27.13 -19.62
C ALA A 227 -1.36 -27.20 -18.94
N ALA A 228 -1.57 -26.44 -17.86
CA ALA A 228 -2.86 -26.33 -17.20
C ALA A 228 -3.90 -25.68 -18.14
N LEU A 229 -3.51 -24.62 -18.86
CA LEU A 229 -4.38 -23.94 -19.81
C LEU A 229 -4.69 -24.80 -21.05
N GLU A 230 -3.71 -25.57 -21.55
CA GLU A 230 -3.92 -26.55 -22.61
C GLU A 230 -4.89 -27.66 -22.18
N ALA A 231 -4.75 -28.15 -20.95
CA ALA A 231 -5.66 -29.13 -20.37
C ALA A 231 -7.07 -28.55 -20.22
N ALA A 232 -7.21 -27.33 -19.70
CA ALA A 232 -8.51 -26.66 -19.58
C ALA A 232 -9.21 -26.50 -20.93
N SER A 233 -8.46 -26.14 -21.98
CA SER A 233 -8.98 -26.08 -23.36
C SER A 233 -9.47 -27.44 -23.85
N ARG A 234 -8.66 -28.50 -23.71
CA ARG A 234 -9.00 -29.85 -24.19
C ARG A 234 -10.15 -30.49 -23.41
N LEU A 235 -10.19 -30.26 -22.10
CA LEU A 235 -11.19 -30.79 -21.19
C LEU A 235 -12.47 -29.95 -21.15
N LYS A 236 -12.46 -28.76 -21.77
CA LYS A 236 -13.57 -27.80 -21.78
C LYS A 236 -13.94 -27.34 -20.36
N GLU A 237 -12.93 -27.04 -19.55
CA GLU A 237 -13.08 -26.60 -18.16
C GLU A 237 -12.77 -25.10 -18.02
N TYR A 238 -13.35 -24.46 -17.01
CA TYR A 238 -12.98 -23.09 -16.63
C TYR A 238 -11.64 -23.11 -15.89
N THR A 239 -10.84 -22.07 -16.00
CA THR A 239 -9.63 -21.92 -15.19
C THR A 239 -9.26 -20.45 -15.03
N LEU A 240 -8.52 -20.13 -13.98
CA LEU A 240 -7.86 -18.85 -13.83
C LEU A 240 -6.45 -18.96 -14.41
N THR A 241 -6.05 -18.02 -15.26
CA THR A 241 -4.71 -18.02 -15.87
C THR A 241 -4.13 -16.61 -15.90
N ASP A 242 -2.80 -16.49 -15.83
CA ASP A 242 -2.16 -15.20 -16.06
C ASP A 242 -2.21 -14.82 -17.54
N ARG A 243 -2.24 -13.51 -17.82
CA ARG A 243 -2.29 -12.97 -19.17
C ARG A 243 -1.13 -13.50 -20.04
N GLY A 244 0.04 -13.70 -19.44
CA GLY A 244 1.24 -14.19 -20.13
C GLY A 244 1.09 -15.61 -20.67
N ALA A 245 0.57 -16.51 -19.85
CA ALA A 245 0.28 -17.89 -20.24
C ALA A 245 -0.76 -17.93 -21.36
N PHE A 246 -1.84 -17.13 -21.26
CA PHE A 246 -2.86 -17.05 -22.31
C PHE A 246 -2.31 -16.56 -23.64
N LEU A 247 -1.55 -15.45 -23.64
CA LEU A 247 -0.96 -14.90 -24.86
C LEU A 247 0.10 -15.84 -25.46
N THR A 248 0.83 -16.57 -24.62
CA THR A 248 1.78 -17.61 -25.07
C THR A 248 1.05 -18.78 -25.73
N LEU A 249 -0.09 -19.23 -25.18
CA LEU A 249 -0.89 -20.26 -25.82
C LEU A 249 -1.46 -19.79 -27.16
N LYS A 250 -1.90 -18.53 -27.23
CA LYS A 250 -2.42 -17.90 -28.46
C LYS A 250 -1.40 -17.92 -29.59
N SER A 251 -0.11 -17.70 -29.28
CA SER A 251 0.96 -17.71 -30.29
C SER A 251 1.47 -19.12 -30.63
N THR A 252 1.53 -20.02 -29.65
CA THR A 252 2.11 -21.38 -29.84
C THR A 252 1.10 -22.42 -30.32
N HIS A 253 -0.14 -22.34 -29.84
CA HIS A 253 -1.23 -23.29 -30.13
C HIS A 253 -2.56 -22.56 -30.35
N PRO A 254 -2.71 -21.80 -31.45
CA PRO A 254 -3.89 -20.96 -31.69
C PRO A 254 -5.20 -21.75 -31.67
N ALA A 255 -5.20 -22.99 -32.18
CA ALA A 255 -6.39 -23.86 -32.16
C ALA A 255 -6.92 -24.17 -30.74
N LEU A 256 -6.04 -24.26 -29.74
CA LEU A 256 -6.46 -24.46 -28.34
C LEU A 256 -7.01 -23.16 -27.74
N THR A 257 -6.48 -22.01 -28.15
CA THR A 257 -6.99 -20.70 -27.69
C THR A 257 -8.31 -20.35 -28.37
N ASP A 258 -8.52 -20.75 -29.62
CA ASP A 258 -9.77 -20.53 -30.36
C ASP A 258 -10.96 -21.28 -29.75
N ALA A 259 -10.69 -22.39 -29.05
CA ALA A 259 -11.67 -23.15 -28.27
C ALA A 259 -11.98 -22.51 -26.89
N LEU A 260 -11.20 -21.52 -26.47
CA LEU A 260 -11.37 -20.81 -25.20
C LEU A 260 -12.01 -19.43 -25.41
N HIS A 261 -12.73 -18.97 -24.39
CA HIS A 261 -13.23 -17.61 -24.26
C HIS A 261 -12.71 -16.99 -22.98
N VAL A 262 -12.32 -15.71 -23.05
CA VAL A 262 -11.99 -14.91 -21.87
C VAL A 262 -13.28 -14.28 -21.36
N TYR A 263 -13.85 -14.85 -20.30
CA TYR A 263 -15.10 -14.37 -19.71
C TYR A 263 -14.91 -13.09 -18.89
N LYS A 264 -13.78 -12.99 -18.20
CA LYS A 264 -13.38 -11.79 -17.47
C LYS A 264 -11.87 -11.62 -17.56
N ALA A 265 -11.46 -10.39 -17.83
CA ALA A 265 -10.07 -9.97 -17.79
C ALA A 265 -9.90 -8.95 -16.67
N GLY A 266 -8.83 -9.06 -15.89
CA GLY A 266 -8.46 -8.03 -14.94
C GLY A 266 -8.20 -6.70 -15.65
N GLY A 267 -8.76 -5.62 -15.11
CA GLY A 267 -8.64 -4.26 -15.61
C GLY A 267 -7.71 -3.41 -14.75
N ASP A 268 -7.29 -2.27 -15.32
CA ASP A 268 -6.47 -1.26 -14.65
C ASP A 268 -7.28 -0.10 -14.09
N GLU A 269 -8.58 -0.05 -14.37
CA GLU A 269 -9.48 1.05 -13.99
C GLU A 269 -9.84 1.04 -12.51
N ASP A 270 -10.07 -0.15 -11.95
CA ASP A 270 -10.36 -0.36 -10.53
C ASP A 270 -9.14 -0.96 -9.82
N PRO A 271 -8.46 -0.22 -8.92
CA PRO A 271 -7.36 -0.74 -8.12
C PRO A 271 -7.75 -1.93 -7.21
N ALA A 272 -9.04 -2.09 -6.93
CA ALA A 272 -9.59 -3.19 -6.14
C ALA A 272 -10.06 -4.37 -7.02
N ASP A 273 -9.82 -4.33 -8.34
CA ASP A 273 -10.20 -5.43 -9.23
C ASP A 273 -9.58 -6.75 -8.70
N PRO A 274 -10.42 -7.74 -8.36
CA PRO A 274 -9.94 -9.00 -7.78
C PRO A 274 -9.08 -9.83 -8.75
N LEU A 275 -9.14 -9.56 -10.05
CA LEU A 275 -8.29 -10.18 -11.08
C LEU A 275 -7.00 -9.40 -11.34
N LEU A 276 -6.78 -8.28 -10.65
CA LEU A 276 -5.52 -7.55 -10.71
C LEU A 276 -4.45 -8.23 -9.87
N ASN A 277 -3.30 -8.49 -10.48
CA ASN A 277 -2.16 -9.13 -9.84
C ASN A 277 -1.03 -8.11 -9.64
N ARG A 278 -1.04 -7.46 -8.48
CA ARG A 278 -0.02 -6.48 -8.10
C ARG A 278 1.34 -7.16 -7.88
N ALA A 279 2.38 -6.66 -8.55
CA ALA A 279 3.76 -7.05 -8.31
C ALA A 279 4.47 -6.07 -7.37
N THR A 280 5.04 -6.58 -6.28
CA THR A 280 5.84 -5.81 -5.33
C THR A 280 7.29 -6.26 -5.39
N LEU A 281 8.21 -5.29 -5.50
CA LEU A 281 9.64 -5.50 -5.34
C LEU A 281 10.00 -5.38 -3.86
N LEU A 282 10.64 -6.40 -3.30
CA LEU A 282 11.19 -6.46 -1.95
C LEU A 282 12.71 -6.30 -2.01
N LEU A 283 13.25 -5.46 -1.13
CA LEU A 283 14.69 -5.29 -0.91
C LEU A 283 15.10 -6.15 0.28
N GLY A 284 15.98 -7.12 0.08
CA GLY A 284 16.43 -8.04 1.13
C GLY A 284 17.21 -7.34 2.25
N ALA A 285 17.12 -7.88 3.47
CA ALA A 285 17.90 -7.38 4.61
C ALA A 285 19.33 -7.90 4.67
N ARG A 286 19.64 -8.97 3.92
CA ARG A 286 20.96 -9.63 3.90
C ARG A 286 21.78 -9.31 2.65
N ILE A 287 21.48 -8.19 1.98
CA ILE A 287 22.23 -7.74 0.81
C ILE A 287 23.68 -7.49 1.22
N ASN A 288 24.63 -7.84 0.35
CA ASN A 288 26.03 -7.52 0.59
C ASN A 288 26.20 -6.01 0.72
N GLU A 289 26.87 -5.54 1.78
CA GLU A 289 27.08 -4.11 2.04
C GLU A 289 27.67 -3.37 0.82
N ALA A 290 28.62 -4.00 0.12
CA ALA A 290 29.21 -3.41 -1.09
C ALA A 290 28.20 -3.19 -2.22
N ASP A 291 27.09 -3.94 -2.23
CA ASP A 291 26.06 -3.96 -3.27
C ASP A 291 24.74 -3.30 -2.81
N ALA A 292 24.63 -2.86 -1.55
CA ALA A 292 23.43 -2.26 -0.97
C ALA A 292 22.95 -1.02 -1.73
N ASP A 293 23.86 -0.07 -2.00
CA ASP A 293 23.54 1.15 -2.78
C ASP A 293 23.04 0.81 -4.18
N LEU A 294 23.60 -0.21 -4.81
CA LEU A 294 23.21 -0.64 -6.15
C LEU A 294 21.80 -1.26 -6.14
N ALA A 295 21.46 -2.00 -5.08
CA ALA A 295 20.14 -2.61 -4.90
C ALA A 295 19.07 -1.53 -4.61
N VAL A 296 19.40 -0.55 -3.77
CA VAL A 296 18.55 0.62 -3.51
C VAL A 296 18.32 1.41 -4.79
N MET A 297 19.39 1.70 -5.54
CA MET A 297 19.30 2.40 -6.82
C MET A 297 18.46 1.61 -7.84
N PHE A 298 18.53 0.27 -7.86
CA PHE A 298 17.66 -0.56 -8.69
C PHE A 298 16.18 -0.37 -8.31
N LEU A 299 15.86 -0.38 -7.02
CA LEU A 299 14.49 -0.16 -6.54
C LEU A 299 13.96 1.23 -6.91
N GLU A 300 14.78 2.27 -6.75
CA GLU A 300 14.41 3.65 -7.09
C GLU A 300 14.24 3.85 -8.59
N TRP A 301 15.14 3.29 -9.38
CA TRP A 301 15.03 3.25 -10.84
C TRP A 301 13.79 2.48 -11.29
N MET A 302 13.44 1.37 -10.63
CA MET A 302 12.27 0.56 -10.95
C MET A 302 10.96 1.36 -10.87
N VAL A 303 10.87 2.31 -9.93
CA VAL A 303 9.68 3.16 -9.74
C VAL A 303 9.73 4.47 -10.53
N SER A 304 10.87 4.83 -11.12
CA SER A 304 11.00 6.06 -11.89
C SER A 304 10.30 5.96 -13.24
N SER A 305 9.67 7.07 -13.69
CA SER A 305 8.88 7.09 -14.91
C SER A 305 9.70 6.93 -16.19
N ASP A 306 10.96 7.32 -16.15
CA ASP A 306 11.97 7.27 -17.21
C ASP A 306 12.90 6.05 -17.09
N GLY A 307 12.79 5.29 -16.00
CA GLY A 307 13.56 4.07 -15.73
C GLY A 307 12.72 2.81 -15.92
N GLY A 308 12.55 2.04 -14.85
CA GLY A 308 11.87 0.74 -14.89
C GLY A 308 10.43 0.83 -15.37
N GLN A 309 9.68 1.89 -15.02
CA GLN A 309 8.31 2.07 -15.51
C GLN A 309 8.26 2.25 -17.03
N HIS A 310 9.28 2.86 -17.64
CA HIS A 310 9.37 2.96 -19.10
C HIS A 310 9.52 1.57 -19.74
N ILE A 311 10.41 0.73 -19.17
CA ILE A 311 10.61 -0.64 -19.64
C ILE A 311 9.33 -1.46 -19.50
N ILE A 312 8.68 -1.42 -18.34
CA ILE A 312 7.42 -2.13 -18.07
C ILE A 312 6.34 -1.72 -19.08
N LYS A 313 6.16 -0.41 -19.29
CA LYS A 313 5.14 0.13 -20.21
C LYS A 313 5.29 -0.40 -21.63
N HIS A 314 6.53 -0.56 -22.09
CA HIS A 314 6.83 -0.92 -23.47
C HIS A 314 7.21 -2.39 -23.64
N PHE A 315 7.23 -3.17 -22.55
CA PHE A 315 7.59 -4.57 -22.60
C PHE A 315 6.58 -5.37 -23.42
N LYS A 316 7.12 -6.12 -24.38
CA LYS A 316 6.43 -7.13 -25.17
C LYS A 316 7.26 -8.39 -25.12
N LYS A 317 6.60 -9.54 -24.99
CA LYS A 317 7.28 -10.83 -25.09
C LYS A 317 7.57 -11.13 -26.56
N GLU A 318 8.71 -11.75 -26.85
CA GLU A 318 9.05 -12.18 -28.20
C GLU A 318 7.94 -13.06 -28.80
N GLY A 319 7.51 -12.74 -30.03
CA GLY A 319 6.39 -13.41 -30.70
C GLY A 319 4.99 -12.97 -30.24
N ILE A 320 4.87 -11.95 -29.39
CA ILE A 320 3.59 -11.41 -28.91
C ILE A 320 3.53 -9.89 -29.15
N ASP A 321 2.56 -9.43 -29.96
CA ASP A 321 2.41 -8.00 -30.29
C ASP A 321 1.62 -7.18 -29.24
N GLU A 322 1.17 -7.84 -28.18
CA GLU A 322 0.44 -7.22 -27.06
C GLU A 322 1.37 -6.91 -25.88
N HIS A 323 1.10 -5.80 -25.19
CA HIS A 323 1.78 -5.47 -23.93
C HIS A 323 1.35 -6.44 -22.83
N LEU A 324 2.33 -6.98 -22.12
CA LEU A 324 2.08 -8.03 -21.14
C LEU A 324 1.75 -7.49 -19.74
N TYR A 325 2.45 -6.45 -19.32
CA TYR A 325 2.31 -5.81 -18.01
C TYR A 325 1.89 -4.37 -18.18
N THR A 326 1.33 -3.78 -17.13
CA THR A 326 1.07 -2.34 -17.09
C THR A 326 1.82 -1.67 -15.96
N VAL A 327 2.13 -0.39 -16.15
CA VAL A 327 2.87 0.40 -15.17
C VAL A 327 2.13 0.44 -13.85
N ALA A 328 2.89 0.53 -12.75
CA ALA A 328 2.31 0.93 -11.49
C ALA A 328 1.69 2.34 -11.67
N PRO A 329 0.52 2.63 -11.07
CA PRO A 329 -0.09 3.94 -11.15
C PRO A 329 0.89 5.04 -10.73
N LYS A 330 1.01 6.12 -11.52
CA LYS A 330 1.82 7.30 -11.17
C LYS A 330 1.27 7.87 -9.87
N HIS A 331 2.03 7.70 -8.79
CA HIS A 331 1.60 8.05 -7.44
C HIS A 331 0.21 7.53 -7.08
N CYS A 332 0.07 6.20 -7.04
CA CYS A 332 -0.66 5.68 -5.88
C CYS A 332 0.35 5.62 -4.76
N ASP A 333 0.06 6.38 -3.71
CA ASP A 333 0.47 6.14 -2.33
C ASP A 333 1.12 4.77 -2.14
N CYS A 334 2.27 4.75 -1.47
CA CYS A 334 2.59 3.63 -0.59
C CYS A 334 1.27 3.08 -0.04
N LEU A 335 0.92 1.83 -0.39
CA LEU A 335 -0.07 1.07 0.35
C LEU A 335 0.54 0.83 1.73
N TRP A 336 0.44 1.89 2.54
CA TRP A 336 0.50 1.88 3.97
C TRP A 336 -0.68 1.03 4.42
N HIS A 337 -0.41 -0.23 4.73
CA HIS A 337 -1.16 -0.84 5.82
C HIS A 337 -0.65 -0.18 7.11
N GLY A 338 -1.33 0.91 7.45
CA GLY A 338 -1.13 1.73 8.63
C GLY A 338 -2.28 2.74 8.68
N TYR A 339 -3.47 2.31 9.08
CA TYR A 339 -4.46 3.22 9.68
C TYR A 339 -3.84 3.65 11.02
N VAL A 340 -3.76 4.90 11.45
CA VAL A 340 -4.75 5.99 11.63
C VAL A 340 -3.90 7.30 11.73
N PHE A 341 -4.28 8.50 11.24
CA PHE A 341 -4.97 9.60 11.94
C PHE A 341 -5.09 10.82 10.99
N ASN A 342 -6.17 11.60 11.16
CA ASN A 342 -6.61 12.85 10.47
C ASN A 342 -7.70 12.77 9.38
N LEU A 343 -8.06 11.60 8.85
CA LEU A 343 -9.29 11.47 8.02
C LEU A 343 -10.58 11.67 8.84
N TRP A 344 -10.57 11.28 10.12
CA TRP A 344 -11.76 11.35 10.99
C TRP A 344 -12.06 12.77 11.45
N LEU A 345 -11.04 13.53 11.87
CA LEU A 345 -11.22 14.94 12.20
C LEU A 345 -11.63 15.73 10.96
N GLN A 346 -11.03 15.46 9.79
CA GLN A 346 -11.46 16.08 8.54
C GLN A 346 -12.92 15.78 8.24
N PHE A 347 -13.31 14.50 8.28
CA PHE A 347 -14.69 14.09 8.06
C PHE A 347 -15.63 14.77 9.05
N GLU A 348 -15.25 14.85 10.32
CA GLU A 348 -16.10 15.40 11.37
C GLU A 348 -16.23 16.93 11.27
N PHE A 349 -15.15 17.66 10.90
CA PHE A 349 -15.24 19.07 10.53
C PHE A 349 -16.22 19.27 9.38
N VAL A 350 -16.12 18.46 8.32
CA VAL A 350 -17.04 18.57 7.18
C VAL A 350 -18.48 18.24 7.60
N ASN A 351 -18.68 17.19 8.40
CA ASN A 351 -19.99 16.78 8.90
C ASN A 351 -20.67 17.90 9.71
N GLN A 352 -19.98 18.46 10.71
CA GLN A 352 -20.55 19.52 11.55
C GLN A 352 -20.70 20.86 10.81
N LEU A 353 -19.74 21.24 9.97
CA LEU A 353 -19.82 22.49 9.19
C LEU A 353 -20.90 22.43 8.11
N SER A 354 -21.10 21.28 7.47
CA SER A 354 -22.12 21.11 6.42
C SER A 354 -23.54 21.05 6.97
N ALA A 355 -23.72 20.72 8.26
CA ALA A 355 -25.02 20.76 8.93
C ALA A 355 -25.64 22.16 8.96
N LYS A 356 -24.82 23.22 8.83
CA LYS A 356 -25.26 24.61 8.67
C LYS A 356 -25.43 24.91 7.17
N PRO A 357 -26.67 25.02 6.63
CA PRO A 357 -26.91 25.16 5.19
C PRO A 357 -26.35 26.46 4.58
N GLU A 358 -26.10 27.48 5.40
CA GLU A 358 -25.45 28.72 5.02
C GLU A 358 -23.95 28.55 4.69
N ASN A 359 -23.32 27.49 5.17
CA ASN A 359 -21.93 27.19 4.86
C ASN A 359 -21.81 26.55 3.48
N THR A 360 -20.76 26.91 2.75
CA THR A 360 -20.25 26.13 1.61
C THR A 360 -18.91 25.53 2.01
N VAL A 361 -18.80 24.20 2.00
CA VAL A 361 -17.65 23.47 2.53
C VAL A 361 -16.89 22.81 1.39
N PHE A 362 -15.58 23.04 1.34
CA PHE A 362 -14.68 22.38 0.39
C PHE A 362 -13.77 21.41 1.14
N ALA A 363 -13.84 20.11 0.79
CA ALA A 363 -13.00 19.08 1.38
C ALA A 363 -11.91 18.67 0.39
N LEU A 364 -10.65 19.01 0.70
CA LEU A 364 -9.50 18.55 -0.07
C LEU A 364 -9.10 17.14 0.35
N VAL A 365 -9.05 16.21 -0.60
CA VAL A 365 -8.68 14.81 -0.36
C VAL A 365 -7.59 14.37 -1.33
N ARG A 366 -6.71 13.46 -0.92
CA ARG A 366 -5.66 12.93 -1.81
C ARG A 366 -6.22 12.05 -2.93
N SER A 367 -7.29 11.30 -2.62
CA SER A 367 -7.94 10.39 -3.55
C SER A 367 -9.44 10.39 -3.33
N LEU A 368 -10.20 10.63 -4.40
CA LEU A 368 -11.66 10.55 -4.38
C LEU A 368 -12.14 9.12 -4.07
N ALA A 369 -11.44 8.11 -4.58
CA ALA A 369 -11.81 6.70 -4.42
C ALA A 369 -11.81 6.23 -2.95
N THR A 370 -10.96 6.82 -2.11
CA THR A 370 -10.85 6.48 -0.68
C THR A 370 -11.67 7.39 0.23
N SER A 371 -12.41 8.34 -0.35
CA SER A 371 -13.17 9.37 0.38
C SER A 371 -14.67 9.08 0.43
N GLN A 372 -15.08 7.81 0.29
CA GLN A 372 -16.48 7.40 0.22
C GLN A 372 -17.33 7.92 1.40
N LYS A 373 -16.78 7.93 2.62
CA LYS A 373 -17.46 8.44 3.81
C LYS A 373 -17.91 9.90 3.66
N LEU A 374 -17.09 10.74 3.02
CA LEU A 374 -17.45 12.14 2.72
C LEU A 374 -18.54 12.22 1.65
N ALA A 375 -18.46 11.36 0.61
CA ALA A 375 -19.48 11.28 -0.42
C ALA A 375 -20.84 10.83 0.15
N ASP A 376 -20.83 9.94 1.14
CA ASP A 376 -22.02 9.40 1.79
C ASP A 376 -22.78 10.42 2.64
N LEU A 377 -22.17 11.57 2.99
CA LEU A 377 -22.87 12.68 3.66
C LEU A 377 -24.03 13.22 2.81
N LYS A 378 -23.93 13.12 1.47
CA LYS A 378 -24.94 13.62 0.50
C LYS A 378 -25.36 15.08 0.75
N ALA A 379 -24.52 15.85 1.41
CA ALA A 379 -24.75 17.25 1.73
C ALA A 379 -24.54 18.11 0.47
N LYS A 380 -25.57 18.87 0.08
CA LYS A 380 -25.57 19.67 -1.17
C LYS A 380 -24.56 20.83 -1.15
N ASN A 381 -24.15 21.24 0.04
CA ASN A 381 -23.21 22.32 0.29
C ASN A 381 -21.76 21.83 0.53
N VAL A 382 -21.47 20.56 0.24
CA VAL A 382 -20.12 19.98 0.32
C VAL A 382 -19.57 19.71 -1.08
N HIS A 383 -18.37 20.22 -1.34
CA HIS A 383 -17.62 20.00 -2.56
C HIS A 383 -16.33 19.24 -2.24
N ILE A 384 -16.19 18.03 -2.78
CA ILE A 384 -15.00 17.20 -2.57
C ILE A 384 -14.05 17.42 -3.74
N LEU A 385 -12.82 17.87 -3.46
CA LEU A 385 -11.82 18.18 -4.47
C LEU A 385 -10.57 17.32 -4.25
N GLN A 386 -10.03 16.76 -5.32
CA GLN A 386 -8.78 16.01 -5.24
C GLN A 386 -7.58 16.95 -5.25
N ALA A 387 -6.82 17.01 -4.16
CA ALA A 387 -5.56 17.74 -4.08
C ALA A 387 -4.68 17.18 -2.95
N ASP A 388 -3.44 16.82 -3.28
CA ASP A 388 -2.40 16.56 -2.28
C ASP A 388 -1.77 17.89 -1.86
N ILE A 389 -1.63 18.11 -0.54
CA ILE A 389 -1.07 19.34 0.01
C ILE A 389 0.42 19.54 -0.32
N THR A 390 1.11 18.48 -0.75
CA THR A 390 2.50 18.50 -1.21
C THR A 390 2.62 18.75 -2.72
N ASP A 391 1.50 18.76 -3.46
CA ASP A 391 1.42 19.02 -4.90
C ASP A 391 0.85 20.43 -5.16
N VAL A 392 1.75 21.39 -5.40
CA VAL A 392 1.39 22.80 -5.66
C VAL A 392 0.50 22.96 -6.90
N PRO A 393 0.77 22.33 -8.06
CA PRO A 393 -0.17 22.29 -9.17
C PRO A 393 -1.58 21.82 -8.79
N ALA A 394 -1.72 20.74 -8.03
CA ALA A 394 -3.03 20.24 -7.59
C ALA A 394 -3.75 21.25 -6.68
N LEU A 395 -3.03 21.89 -5.74
CA LEU A 395 -3.59 22.96 -4.91
C LEU A 395 -4.08 24.15 -5.74
N LYS A 396 -3.35 24.56 -6.79
CA LYS A 396 -3.78 25.63 -7.70
C LYS A 396 -5.04 25.26 -8.48
N ALA A 397 -5.17 24.00 -8.90
CA ALA A 397 -6.39 23.51 -9.53
C ALA A 397 -7.57 23.57 -8.54
N ALA A 398 -7.38 23.13 -7.29
CA ALA A 398 -8.41 23.22 -6.25
C ALA A 398 -8.82 24.66 -5.96
N VAL A 399 -7.86 25.60 -5.86
CA VAL A 399 -8.15 27.05 -5.73
C VAL A 399 -9.03 27.54 -6.87
N SER A 400 -8.77 27.10 -8.10
CA SER A 400 -9.56 27.48 -9.28
C SER A 400 -11.00 26.95 -9.20
N GLU A 401 -11.21 25.74 -8.69
CA GLU A 401 -12.55 25.20 -8.44
C GLU A 401 -13.29 25.97 -7.33
N VAL A 402 -12.61 26.27 -6.21
CA VAL A 402 -13.20 27.09 -5.13
C VAL A 402 -13.58 28.47 -5.66
N GLN A 403 -12.76 29.10 -6.51
CA GLN A 403 -13.07 30.38 -7.13
C GLN A 403 -14.36 30.33 -7.96
N LYS A 404 -14.56 29.29 -8.76
CA LYS A 404 -15.77 29.13 -9.60
C LYS A 404 -17.04 29.08 -8.76
N VAL A 405 -17.00 28.38 -7.63
CA VAL A 405 -18.17 28.19 -6.77
C VAL A 405 -18.44 29.43 -5.90
N THR A 406 -17.40 30.07 -5.38
CA THR A 406 -17.53 31.15 -4.37
C THR A 406 -17.51 32.57 -4.96
N GLY A 407 -17.22 32.72 -6.26
CA GLY A 407 -16.90 34.03 -6.84
C GLY A 407 -15.52 34.56 -6.43
N GLY A 408 -14.67 33.70 -5.84
CA GLY A 408 -13.27 34.00 -5.55
C GLY A 408 -12.99 34.56 -4.16
N SER A 409 -13.81 34.23 -3.17
CA SER A 409 -13.57 34.57 -1.75
C SER A 409 -13.65 33.32 -0.87
N LEU A 410 -12.88 33.30 0.21
CA LEU A 410 -12.89 32.21 1.20
C LEU A 410 -12.76 32.81 2.60
N ASP A 411 -13.57 32.37 3.55
CA ASP A 411 -13.56 32.94 4.91
C ASP A 411 -12.63 32.17 5.86
N TYR A 412 -12.59 30.84 5.72
CA TYR A 412 -11.89 29.93 6.63
C TYR A 412 -11.00 28.96 5.84
N LEU A 413 -9.79 28.72 6.32
CA LEU A 413 -8.93 27.61 5.90
C LEU A 413 -8.54 26.77 7.12
N ILE A 414 -8.84 25.47 7.09
CA ILE A 414 -8.49 24.53 8.17
C ILE A 414 -7.46 23.52 7.63
N ASN A 415 -6.19 23.68 8.01
CA ASN A 415 -5.11 22.76 7.68
C ASN A 415 -5.11 21.58 8.66
N ASN A 416 -5.76 20.48 8.29
CA ASN A 416 -5.87 19.28 9.13
C ASN A 416 -4.91 18.15 8.73
N ALA A 417 -4.58 18.02 7.45
CA ALA A 417 -3.79 16.88 6.95
C ALA A 417 -2.42 16.80 7.66
N ALA A 418 -2.06 15.59 8.10
CA ALA A 418 -0.77 15.30 8.72
C ALA A 418 -0.36 13.84 8.48
N PHE A 419 0.92 13.57 8.65
CA PHE A 419 1.58 12.27 8.60
C PHE A 419 2.23 11.96 9.95
N VAL A 420 2.14 10.70 10.35
CA VAL A 420 2.87 10.10 11.47
C VAL A 420 3.41 8.76 10.97
N GLU A 421 4.70 8.49 11.18
CA GLU A 421 5.27 7.18 10.88
C GLU A 421 4.79 6.15 11.91
N ASP A 422 3.92 5.23 11.50
CA ASP A 422 3.25 4.29 12.41
C ASP A 422 4.15 3.13 12.85
N THR A 423 5.02 2.64 11.96
CA THR A 423 5.81 1.43 12.22
C THR A 423 6.98 1.66 13.18
N ARG A 424 7.39 2.92 13.34
CA ARG A 424 8.49 3.37 14.19
C ARG A 424 8.05 4.41 15.21
N ARG A 425 6.74 4.56 15.45
CA ARG A 425 6.19 5.58 16.37
C ARG A 425 6.69 5.45 17.80
N GLU A 426 7.08 4.25 18.22
CA GLU A 426 7.61 3.95 19.55
C GLU A 426 9.14 4.13 19.64
N ASN A 427 9.83 4.43 18.53
CA ASN A 427 11.26 4.69 18.55
C ASN A 427 11.56 6.06 19.18
N ASN A 428 12.61 6.09 20.00
CA ASN A 428 13.27 7.33 20.39
C ASN A 428 14.26 7.77 19.30
N LEU A 429 14.83 8.98 19.41
CA LEU A 429 15.83 9.46 18.45
C LEU A 429 17.07 8.56 18.34
N ASP A 430 17.46 7.91 19.44
CA ASP A 430 18.55 6.92 19.52
C ASP A 430 18.05 5.46 19.42
N GLY A 431 16.74 5.26 19.22
CA GLY A 431 16.11 3.95 19.10
C GLY A 431 16.09 3.39 17.67
N TYR A 432 16.65 4.14 16.71
CA TYR A 432 16.82 3.66 15.34
C TYR A 432 18.01 2.68 15.27
N PRO A 433 17.96 1.64 14.41
CA PRO A 433 19.03 0.65 14.35
C PRO A 433 20.38 1.31 14.00
N GLU A 434 21.44 0.89 14.68
CA GLU A 434 22.82 1.30 14.38
C GLU A 434 23.17 1.01 12.91
N GLY A 435 23.76 1.98 12.21
CA GLY A 435 24.05 1.89 10.77
C GLY A 435 22.84 2.09 9.85
N GLN A 436 21.69 2.54 10.37
CA GLN A 436 20.48 2.89 9.61
C GLN A 436 20.05 4.34 9.83
N GLU A 437 21.01 5.26 9.93
CA GLU A 437 20.79 6.69 10.15
C GLU A 437 19.87 7.30 9.08
N ALA A 438 19.95 6.80 7.84
CA ALA A 438 19.11 7.20 6.73
C ALA A 438 17.60 6.99 7.00
N VAL A 439 17.22 6.01 7.85
CA VAL A 439 15.81 5.76 8.17
C VAL A 439 15.24 6.87 9.07
N LEU A 440 16.01 7.34 10.04
CA LEU A 440 15.64 8.50 10.85
C LEU A 440 15.56 9.76 9.99
N GLU A 441 16.54 9.94 9.08
CA GLU A 441 16.54 11.05 8.12
C GLU A 441 15.27 11.05 7.25
N ASP A 442 14.92 9.91 6.67
CA ASP A 442 13.71 9.77 5.85
C ASP A 442 12.43 10.08 6.64
N ASP A 443 12.33 9.61 7.88
CA ASP A 443 11.18 9.90 8.76
C ASP A 443 11.06 11.39 9.08
N LEU A 444 12.19 12.04 9.37
CA LEU A 444 12.27 13.49 9.62
C LEU A 444 11.90 14.30 8.38
N ILE A 445 12.50 13.98 7.23
CA ILE A 445 12.26 14.69 5.96
C ILE A 445 10.81 14.51 5.51
N THR A 446 10.28 13.29 5.59
CA THR A 446 8.89 12.99 5.21
C THR A 446 7.91 13.73 6.12
N SER A 447 8.12 13.66 7.44
CA SER A 447 7.30 14.41 8.41
C SER A 447 7.37 15.91 8.15
N TYR A 448 8.56 16.46 7.86
CA TYR A 448 8.73 17.88 7.57
C TYR A 448 8.00 18.29 6.27
N ARG A 449 8.17 17.51 5.20
CA ARG A 449 7.55 17.78 3.90
C ARG A 449 6.02 17.81 4.01
N ILE A 450 5.43 16.85 4.71
CA ILE A 450 3.97 16.74 4.80
C ILE A 450 3.41 17.68 5.87
N ASN A 451 3.95 17.67 7.08
CA ASN A 451 3.37 18.39 8.22
C ASN A 451 3.77 19.87 8.29
N VAL A 452 4.82 20.29 7.61
CA VAL A 452 5.30 21.69 7.63
C VAL A 452 5.13 22.33 6.27
N VAL A 453 5.77 21.76 5.24
CA VAL A 453 5.76 22.36 3.89
C VAL A 453 4.37 22.27 3.25
N GLY A 454 3.64 21.17 3.45
CA GLY A 454 2.28 21.01 2.95
C GLY A 454 1.29 22.11 3.41
N PRO A 455 1.14 22.36 4.73
CA PRO A 455 0.34 23.48 5.23
C PRO A 455 0.81 24.84 4.70
N ILE A 456 2.12 25.09 4.60
CA ILE A 456 2.67 26.33 4.02
C ILE A 456 2.21 26.50 2.56
N HIS A 457 2.30 25.45 1.74
CA HIS A 457 1.82 25.46 0.36
C HIS A 457 0.32 25.71 0.28
N THR A 458 -0.46 25.04 1.13
CA THR A 458 -1.91 25.21 1.19
C THR A 458 -2.28 26.65 1.57
N ILE A 459 -1.67 27.20 2.63
CA ILE A 459 -1.87 28.60 3.05
C ILE A 459 -1.56 29.54 1.88
N ASN A 460 -0.37 29.42 1.27
CA ASN A 460 0.05 30.30 0.19
C ASN A 460 -0.86 30.22 -1.04
N ALA A 461 -1.32 29.02 -1.40
CA ALA A 461 -2.21 28.83 -2.54
C ALA A 461 -3.58 29.49 -2.32
N PHE A 462 -4.15 29.37 -1.12
CA PHE A 462 -5.50 29.87 -0.80
C PHE A 462 -5.51 31.31 -0.28
N LEU A 463 -4.37 31.88 0.11
CA LEU A 463 -4.25 33.23 0.64
C LEU A 463 -4.92 34.32 -0.22
N PRO A 464 -4.84 34.30 -1.57
CA PRO A 464 -5.54 35.27 -2.41
C PRO A 464 -7.07 35.24 -2.26
N LEU A 465 -7.67 34.08 -1.99
CA LEU A 465 -9.11 33.96 -1.73
C LEU A 465 -9.44 34.42 -0.32
N LEU A 466 -8.61 34.02 0.65
CA LEU A 466 -8.77 34.39 2.05
C LEU A 466 -8.71 35.91 2.24
N ARG A 467 -7.81 36.60 1.53
CA ARG A 467 -7.70 38.07 1.58
C ARG A 467 -8.99 38.78 1.17
N LYS A 468 -9.79 38.16 0.30
CA LYS A 468 -11.10 38.65 -0.15
C LYS A 468 -12.25 38.20 0.75
N GLY A 469 -12.03 37.23 1.63
CA GLY A 469 -12.99 36.80 2.64
C GLY A 469 -13.22 37.84 3.72
N LYS A 470 -14.35 37.73 4.41
CA LYS A 470 -14.72 38.61 5.53
C LYS A 470 -14.09 38.14 6.83
N ALA A 471 -14.03 36.82 7.08
CA ALA A 471 -13.53 36.30 8.35
C ALA A 471 -11.99 36.23 8.42
N LYS A 472 -11.33 35.87 7.32
CA LYS A 472 -9.86 35.75 7.19
C LYS A 472 -9.21 34.87 8.27
N LYS A 473 -9.82 33.72 8.56
CA LYS A 473 -9.36 32.79 9.61
C LYS A 473 -8.61 31.61 9.00
N VAL A 474 -7.39 31.38 9.48
CA VAL A 474 -6.55 30.25 9.10
C VAL A 474 -6.21 29.46 10.35
N ILE A 475 -6.75 28.24 10.42
CA ILE A 475 -6.62 27.33 11.54
C ILE A 475 -5.73 26.19 11.09
N THR A 476 -4.71 25.88 11.86
CA THR A 476 -3.80 24.78 11.55
C THR A 476 -3.79 23.79 12.70
N LEU A 477 -4.12 22.53 12.39
CA LEU A 477 -4.08 21.47 13.40
C LEU A 477 -2.64 21.12 13.72
N SER A 478 -2.24 21.49 14.92
CA SER A 478 -0.99 21.11 15.55
C SER A 478 -1.23 19.99 16.57
N SER A 479 -0.30 19.82 17.50
CA SER A 479 -0.40 18.83 18.58
C SER A 479 0.29 19.38 19.82
N GLY A 480 -0.16 18.98 21.01
CA GLY A 480 0.58 19.22 22.25
C GLY A 480 2.00 18.66 22.21
N MET A 481 2.29 17.69 21.33
CA MET A 481 3.66 17.17 21.12
C MET A 481 4.58 18.17 20.41
N GLY A 482 4.01 19.25 19.85
CA GLY A 482 4.76 20.40 19.36
C GLY A 482 5.04 21.47 20.42
N ASP A 483 4.67 21.21 21.68
CA ASP A 483 4.99 22.05 22.83
C ASP A 483 6.12 21.44 23.66
N VAL A 484 7.29 22.09 23.64
CA VAL A 484 8.48 21.63 24.35
C VAL A 484 8.22 21.49 25.85
N ASP A 485 7.49 22.41 26.46
CA ASP A 485 7.19 22.38 27.89
C ASP A 485 6.32 21.18 28.25
N PHE A 486 5.36 20.84 27.38
CA PHE A 486 4.53 19.65 27.58
C PHE A 486 5.33 18.37 27.39
N VAL A 487 6.19 18.27 26.38
CA VAL A 487 7.03 17.08 26.16
C VAL A 487 7.95 16.84 27.36
N LEU A 488 8.58 17.89 27.90
CA LEU A 488 9.42 17.79 29.11
C LEU A 488 8.62 17.34 30.34
N ARG A 489 7.41 17.87 30.54
CA ARG A 489 6.54 17.51 31.68
C ARG A 489 5.94 16.11 31.56
N SER A 490 5.55 15.72 30.35
CA SER A 490 4.97 14.41 30.06
C SER A 490 6.04 13.33 29.86
N GLY A 491 7.33 13.66 29.75
CA GLY A 491 8.40 12.68 29.64
C GLY A 491 8.24 11.68 28.49
N VAL A 492 7.45 12.00 27.45
CA VAL A 492 7.20 11.12 26.29
C VAL A 492 8.37 11.25 25.32
N PRO A 493 9.22 10.21 25.14
CA PRO A 493 10.46 10.32 24.38
C PRO A 493 10.32 9.89 22.90
N ASN A 494 9.19 9.28 22.55
CA ASN A 494 8.95 8.70 21.23
C ASN A 494 8.30 9.71 20.26
N GLN A 495 7.96 9.26 19.04
CA GLN A 495 7.34 10.07 17.97
C GLN A 495 8.13 11.34 17.59
N ALA A 496 9.46 11.34 17.77
CA ALA A 496 10.28 12.54 17.60
C ALA A 496 10.12 13.22 16.23
N PRO A 497 10.12 12.52 15.07
CA PRO A 497 9.90 13.18 13.77
C PRO A 497 8.57 13.95 13.68
N TYR A 498 7.51 13.39 14.25
CA TYR A 498 6.21 14.05 14.32
C TYR A 498 6.25 15.29 15.22
N SER A 499 6.75 15.15 16.45
CA SER A 499 6.85 16.23 17.45
C SER A 499 7.70 17.41 16.93
N ILE A 500 8.84 17.10 16.31
CA ILE A 500 9.72 18.09 15.67
C ILE A 500 8.97 18.81 14.55
N SER A 501 8.27 18.07 13.68
CA SER A 501 7.50 18.67 12.59
C SER A 501 6.37 19.58 13.09
N LYS A 502 5.67 19.22 14.18
CA LYS A 502 4.62 20.06 14.77
C LYS A 502 5.18 21.31 15.46
N THR A 503 6.35 21.20 16.09
CA THR A 503 7.08 22.36 16.61
C THR A 503 7.47 23.33 15.50
N ALA A 504 8.04 22.81 14.39
CA ALA A 504 8.39 23.62 13.22
C ALA A 504 7.14 24.27 12.57
N LEU A 505 6.03 23.54 12.48
CA LEU A 505 4.76 24.07 12.00
C LEU A 505 4.25 25.22 12.87
N ASN A 506 4.33 25.10 14.20
CA ASN A 506 3.93 26.17 15.12
C ASN A 506 4.71 27.47 14.86
N MET A 507 6.01 27.38 14.59
CA MET A 507 6.83 28.53 14.21
C MET A 507 6.40 29.12 12.87
N ALA A 508 6.08 28.29 11.87
CA ALA A 508 5.57 28.77 10.59
C ALA A 508 4.26 29.55 10.76
N ILE A 509 3.31 29.06 11.57
CA ILE A 509 2.04 29.75 11.84
C ILE A 509 2.26 31.07 12.58
N ALA A 510 3.20 31.12 13.53
CA ALA A 510 3.57 32.37 14.19
C ALA A 510 4.12 33.41 13.19
N LYS A 511 4.92 32.99 12.20
CA LYS A 511 5.42 33.88 11.14
C LYS A 511 4.28 34.44 10.29
N TYR A 512 3.32 33.61 9.87
CA TYR A 512 2.13 34.06 9.17
C TYR A 512 1.29 35.03 10.01
N ALA A 513 1.10 34.73 11.30
CA ALA A 513 0.36 35.60 12.20
C ALA A 513 0.97 37.00 12.26
N VAL A 514 2.29 37.10 12.42
CA VAL A 514 2.99 38.40 12.44
C VAL A 514 2.84 39.14 11.11
N GLU A 515 3.08 38.46 9.99
CA GLU A 515 3.05 39.06 8.64
C GLU A 515 1.65 39.61 8.30
N TYR A 516 0.61 38.85 8.58
CA TYR A 516 -0.74 39.14 8.08
C TYR A 516 -1.68 39.77 9.12
N LYS A 517 -1.20 40.05 10.34
CA LYS A 517 -2.00 40.69 11.40
C LYS A 517 -2.59 42.03 10.97
N ALA A 518 -1.79 42.88 10.31
CA ALA A 518 -2.23 44.19 9.84
C ALA A 518 -3.32 44.11 8.75
N GLU A 519 -3.40 42.98 8.04
CA GLU A 519 -4.48 42.71 7.06
C GLU A 519 -5.76 42.16 7.72
N GLY A 520 -5.76 41.99 9.04
CA GLY A 520 -6.89 41.46 9.82
C GLY A 520 -7.00 39.94 9.82
N PHE A 521 -5.92 39.22 9.51
CA PHE A 521 -5.93 37.75 9.54
C PHE A 521 -5.78 37.19 10.95
N VAL A 522 -6.47 36.08 11.18
CA VAL A 522 -6.35 35.27 12.39
C VAL A 522 -5.67 33.96 12.02
N PHE A 523 -4.40 33.82 12.35
CA PHE A 523 -3.63 32.58 12.18
C PHE A 523 -3.47 31.91 13.54
N VAL A 524 -4.03 30.72 13.73
CA VAL A 524 -3.97 29.99 15.01
C VAL A 524 -3.55 28.54 14.77
N ALA A 525 -2.63 28.06 15.60
CA ALA A 525 -2.31 26.64 15.69
C ALA A 525 -3.12 26.03 16.85
N VAL A 526 -3.88 24.97 16.58
CA VAL A 526 -4.72 24.32 17.59
C VAL A 526 -4.43 22.83 17.68
N SER A 527 -4.23 22.31 18.90
CA SER A 527 -4.14 20.88 19.13
C SER A 527 -5.54 20.31 19.41
N PRO A 528 -5.94 19.21 18.75
CA PRO A 528 -7.26 18.60 18.96
C PRO A 528 -7.40 17.84 20.30
N GLY A 529 -6.35 17.80 21.12
CA GLY A 529 -6.26 16.92 22.29
C GLY A 529 -5.91 15.48 21.92
N LEU A 530 -6.04 14.57 22.89
CA LEU A 530 -5.95 13.13 22.62
C LEU A 530 -7.30 12.64 22.09
N VAL A 531 -7.38 12.39 20.78
CA VAL A 531 -8.63 11.97 20.13
C VAL A 531 -8.62 10.48 19.85
N ASN A 532 -9.67 9.77 20.23
CA ASN A 532 -9.87 8.37 19.85
C ASN A 532 -10.32 8.29 18.39
N THR A 533 -9.44 7.81 17.53
CA THR A 533 -9.69 7.67 16.09
C THR A 533 -9.57 6.20 15.64
N ALA A 534 -9.59 5.25 16.58
CA ALA A 534 -9.47 3.83 16.28
C ALA A 534 -10.65 3.34 15.42
N THR A 535 -10.33 2.54 14.39
CA THR A 535 -11.31 1.98 13.44
C THR A 535 -11.61 0.50 13.70
N LYS A 536 -10.86 -0.10 14.61
CA LYS A 536 -10.96 -1.49 15.05
C LYS A 536 -10.95 -1.53 16.58
N ALA A 537 -11.50 -2.60 17.14
CA ALA A 537 -11.36 -2.86 18.56
C ALA A 537 -9.84 -2.97 18.91
N PRO A 538 -9.40 -2.36 20.01
CA PRO A 538 -8.01 -2.47 20.43
C PRO A 538 -7.69 -3.93 20.79
N THR A 539 -6.51 -4.39 20.40
CA THR A 539 -5.94 -5.64 20.89
C THR A 539 -5.67 -5.56 22.40
N PRO A 540 -5.56 -6.68 23.12
CA PRO A 540 -5.23 -6.68 24.54
C PRO A 540 -3.95 -5.87 24.87
N LYS A 541 -2.93 -5.99 24.02
CA LYS A 541 -1.66 -5.25 24.17
C LYS A 541 -1.83 -3.73 23.97
N GLU A 542 -2.64 -3.31 22.99
CA GLU A 542 -2.95 -1.89 22.78
C GLU A 542 -3.76 -1.32 23.95
N LEU A 543 -4.68 -2.11 24.51
CA LEU A 543 -5.45 -1.71 25.69
C LEU A 543 -4.56 -1.56 26.91
N GLU A 544 -3.63 -2.49 27.16
CA GLU A 544 -2.64 -2.38 28.24
C GLU A 544 -1.77 -1.12 28.10
N GLY A 545 -1.24 -0.87 26.89
CA GLY A 545 -0.46 0.35 26.62
C GLY A 545 -1.27 1.63 26.84
N TYR A 546 -2.54 1.65 26.42
CA TYR A 546 -3.44 2.77 26.65
C TYR A 546 -3.71 3.00 28.15
N GLN A 547 -3.91 1.94 28.94
CA GLN A 547 -4.09 2.06 30.40
C GLN A 547 -2.83 2.60 31.09
N GLN A 548 -1.63 2.18 30.64
CA GLN A 548 -0.37 2.72 31.15
C GLN A 548 -0.23 4.22 30.84
N MET A 549 -0.54 4.63 29.61
CA MET A 549 -0.55 6.04 29.22
C MET A 549 -1.57 6.85 30.03
N LEU A 550 -2.78 6.34 30.24
CA LEU A 550 -3.80 7.00 31.09
C LEU A 550 -3.33 7.16 32.53
N ALA A 551 -2.78 6.10 33.12
CA ALA A 551 -2.25 6.14 34.48
C ALA A 551 -1.13 7.18 34.59
N PHE A 552 -0.27 7.23 33.57
CA PHE A 552 0.81 8.20 33.48
C PHE A 552 0.29 9.65 33.38
N PHE A 553 -0.66 9.94 32.50
CA PHE A 553 -1.25 11.28 32.39
C PHE A 553 -1.97 11.73 33.67
N ARG A 554 -2.58 10.79 34.40
CA ARG A 554 -3.18 11.07 35.71
C ARG A 554 -2.17 11.44 36.80
N THR A 555 -0.88 11.18 36.61
CA THR A 555 0.15 11.61 37.57
C THR A 555 0.32 13.13 37.63
N PHE A 556 0.03 13.85 36.54
CA PHE A 556 0.12 15.32 36.47
C PHE A 556 -1.18 16.01 36.06
N LYS A 557 -2.21 15.26 35.63
CA LYS A 557 -3.58 15.72 35.44
C LYS A 557 -4.58 14.70 36.05
N PRO A 558 -4.81 14.72 37.36
CA PRO A 558 -5.56 13.68 38.07
C PRO A 558 -7.02 13.49 37.60
N ASP A 559 -7.62 14.55 37.08
CA ASP A 559 -8.98 14.61 36.54
C ASP A 559 -9.08 14.16 35.07
N TYR A 560 -7.97 13.70 34.46
CA TYR A 560 -7.97 13.26 33.08
C TYR A 560 -8.79 11.97 32.86
N GLU A 561 -9.90 12.10 32.14
CA GLU A 561 -10.85 11.02 31.87
C GLU A 561 -10.43 10.13 30.69
N GLY A 562 -9.56 10.62 29.81
CA GLY A 562 -9.00 9.88 28.68
C GLY A 562 -9.28 10.52 27.33
N ALA A 563 -9.08 9.75 26.27
CA ALA A 563 -9.24 10.24 24.90
C ALA A 563 -10.70 10.62 24.59
N ILE A 564 -10.89 11.78 23.97
CA ILE A 564 -12.21 12.26 23.54
C ILE A 564 -12.57 11.75 22.14
N THR A 565 -13.85 11.79 21.79
CA THR A 565 -14.30 11.42 20.43
C THR A 565 -13.95 12.51 19.41
N PRO A 566 -13.86 12.18 18.10
CA PRO A 566 -13.68 13.18 17.06
C PRO A 566 -14.77 14.25 17.08
N THR A 567 -16.03 13.85 17.33
CA THR A 567 -17.17 14.75 17.46
C THR A 567 -16.97 15.77 18.58
N GLN A 568 -16.62 15.33 19.79
CA GLN A 568 -16.35 16.23 20.92
C GLN A 568 -15.19 17.19 20.61
N SER A 569 -14.07 16.66 20.11
CA SER A 569 -12.89 17.46 19.75
C SER A 569 -13.21 18.56 18.74
N VAL A 570 -13.90 18.21 17.64
CA VAL A 570 -14.29 19.17 16.60
C VAL A 570 -15.29 20.20 17.12
N SER A 571 -16.29 19.80 17.91
CA SER A 571 -17.26 20.75 18.46
C SER A 571 -16.59 21.79 19.36
N MET A 572 -15.69 21.35 20.25
CA MET A 572 -14.93 22.26 21.12
C MET A 572 -14.03 23.21 20.32
N MET A 573 -13.35 22.72 19.28
CA MET A 573 -12.54 23.57 18.42
C MET A 573 -13.40 24.56 17.61
N LEU A 574 -14.54 24.15 17.06
CA LEU A 574 -15.42 25.04 16.31
C LEU A 574 -15.95 26.20 17.18
N GLU A 575 -16.27 25.94 18.45
CA GLU A 575 -16.65 27.00 19.40
C GLU A 575 -15.54 28.04 19.61
N LEU A 576 -14.27 27.61 19.63
CA LEU A 576 -13.13 28.51 19.73
C LEU A 576 -12.92 29.28 18.42
N ILE A 577 -12.99 28.60 17.29
CA ILE A 577 -12.83 29.18 15.95
C ILE A 577 -13.82 30.31 15.72
N ASP A 578 -15.07 30.14 16.14
CA ASP A 578 -16.11 31.17 16.02
C ASP A 578 -15.77 32.42 16.86
N LYS A 579 -15.18 32.24 18.04
CA LYS A 579 -14.84 33.32 18.99
C LYS A 579 -13.55 34.07 18.65
N TRP A 580 -12.59 33.43 17.97
CA TRP A 580 -11.29 34.05 17.75
C TRP A 580 -11.36 35.33 16.91
N THR A 581 -10.50 36.26 17.29
CA THR A 581 -10.35 37.60 16.75
C THR A 581 -8.89 37.85 16.35
N VAL A 582 -8.58 39.04 15.82
CA VAL A 582 -7.21 39.40 15.40
C VAL A 582 -6.27 39.46 16.61
N GLU A 583 -6.80 39.67 17.80
CA GLU A 583 -6.09 39.64 19.08
C GLU A 583 -5.54 38.24 19.39
N ASP A 584 -6.24 37.18 18.95
CA ASP A 584 -5.86 35.78 19.17
C ASP A 584 -4.82 35.26 18.17
N THR A 585 -4.54 36.02 17.09
CA THR A 585 -3.60 35.61 16.04
C THR A 585 -2.20 35.34 16.61
N GLY A 586 -1.60 34.24 16.20
CA GLY A 586 -0.31 33.74 16.68
C GLY A 586 -0.41 32.78 17.87
N SER A 587 -1.62 32.53 18.38
CA SER A 587 -1.82 31.59 19.48
C SER A 587 -1.54 30.14 19.06
N PHE A 588 -0.94 29.38 19.98
CA PHE A 588 -0.82 27.92 19.91
C PHE A 588 -1.47 27.31 21.15
N VAL A 589 -2.68 26.77 20.98
CA VAL A 589 -3.58 26.37 22.07
C VAL A 589 -4.16 24.97 21.85
N SER A 590 -4.70 24.36 22.89
CA SER A 590 -5.45 23.11 22.80
C SER A 590 -6.91 23.35 22.39
N HIS A 591 -7.67 22.26 22.27
CA HIS A 591 -9.12 22.25 22.11
C HIS A 591 -9.89 22.92 23.26
N HIS A 592 -9.24 23.29 24.37
CA HIS A 592 -9.78 24.12 25.44
C HIS A 592 -9.46 25.62 25.29
N GLY A 593 -8.65 26.01 24.31
CA GLY A 593 -8.22 27.40 24.09
C GLY A 593 -7.07 27.87 24.99
N ASN A 594 -6.37 26.95 25.66
CA ASN A 594 -5.25 27.23 26.55
C ASN A 594 -4.09 26.22 26.32
N LYS A 595 -3.13 26.12 27.24
CA LYS A 595 -1.99 25.18 27.17
C LYS A 595 -2.25 23.84 27.87
N ASP A 596 -3.52 23.51 28.09
CA ASP A 596 -3.94 22.22 28.65
C ASP A 596 -4.20 21.24 27.50
N TRP A 597 -3.21 20.39 27.21
CA TRP A 597 -3.18 19.55 26.01
C TRP A 597 -3.97 18.24 26.12
N LEU A 598 -4.38 17.88 27.33
CA LEU A 598 -5.03 16.61 27.65
C LEU A 598 -6.53 16.76 27.71
#